data_AF-A0A0S4XPY5-F1
#
_entry.id   AF-A0A0S4XPY5-F1
#
_cell.length_a   1.000
_cell.length_b   1.000
_cell.length_c   1.000
_cell.angle_alpha   90.00
_cell.angle_beta   90.00
_cell.angle_gamma   90.00
#
_symmetry.space_group_name_H-M   'P 1'
#
loop_
_entity.id
_entity.type
_entity.pdbx_description
1 polymer ?
#
loop_
_entity_poly.entity_id
_entity_poly.type
_entity_poly.pdbx_seq_one_letter_code
_entity_poly.pdbx_strand_id
1 'polypeptide(L)'
;MPKYDVIIIGAGIAGLYAAMNIPKSKKVLVLCKDIPWECNTFYAQGGMVSALNKDDIALHVEDTLNAGAHHNIKRVVEILSQTSIEVTEDIIKKGMQFDTDENGKLLYTKEAAHGAARIIHAGGDATGRYLHHFMMNQNQHHLEQNMLVYDLLIENGRCYGIKAMSSYNPVTVYADNVIIASGGVGSLYEYNTNSRTVSADIHGICAEKGIALKDMEFMQFHPTVFVKTPFARKLLLTEALRGEGAHIVDEDGKRFLFDYDERGELASRDIVSRSIFEYKRKTEKEVYLDCSMFQPKLFHARFPNITHTFSSLGFNLPHDRVPISPAFHYANGGIACNSYGVVPGIEGLYVIGEAARTGVHGANRLASNSLLEGAVFAKRAVEHMLGLDSHIGKIPKFDKDYDNILHKDNDKKYKRKLRKIMWEEVGIVRTTQGLHHARNLIYDMKNREIGRLLQLRLNTASAIVDAALARKESLGTHYVENDDQDI
;
A
#
# COMPACT_ATOMS: atom_id res chain seq x y z
N MET A 1 -23.36 3.49 -26.10
CA MET A 1 -21.99 3.27 -25.56
C MET A 1 -22.05 2.07 -24.63
N PRO A 2 -21.01 1.21 -24.57
CA PRO A 2 -21.02 0.07 -23.65
C PRO A 2 -21.05 0.59 -22.21
N LYS A 3 -22.18 0.39 -21.54
CA LYS A 3 -22.35 0.60 -20.11
C LYS A 3 -21.95 -0.69 -19.37
N TYR A 4 -21.33 -0.55 -18.22
CA TYR A 4 -21.01 -1.64 -17.29
C TYR A 4 -21.91 -1.54 -16.04
N ASP A 5 -22.11 -2.64 -15.34
CA ASP A 5 -22.69 -2.58 -14.00
C ASP A 5 -21.65 -2.08 -13.00
N VAL A 6 -20.40 -2.53 -13.15
CA VAL A 6 -19.30 -2.19 -12.24
C VAL A 6 -18.01 -1.95 -13.01
N ILE A 7 -17.30 -0.88 -12.67
CA ILE A 7 -15.89 -0.68 -13.04
C ILE A 7 -15.03 -0.84 -11.80
N ILE A 8 -13.96 -1.62 -11.88
CA ILE A 8 -12.97 -1.80 -10.81
C ILE A 8 -11.63 -1.25 -11.29
N ILE A 9 -11.17 -0.17 -10.66
CA ILE A 9 -9.92 0.52 -10.99
C ILE A 9 -8.78 -0.12 -10.18
N GLY A 10 -8.15 -1.14 -10.74
CA GLY A 10 -7.00 -1.83 -10.16
C GLY A 10 -7.19 -3.34 -10.09
N ALA A 11 -6.14 -4.09 -10.45
CA ALA A 11 -6.11 -5.55 -10.48
C ALA A 11 -5.16 -6.14 -9.41
N GLY A 12 -5.10 -5.52 -8.23
CA GLY A 12 -4.49 -6.11 -7.03
C GLY A 12 -5.48 -6.96 -6.24
N ILE A 13 -5.10 -7.43 -5.05
CA ILE A 13 -5.95 -8.27 -4.19
C ILE A 13 -7.34 -7.68 -3.96
N ALA A 14 -7.44 -6.38 -3.65
CA ALA A 14 -8.71 -5.74 -3.36
C ALA A 14 -9.64 -5.74 -4.59
N GLY A 15 -9.10 -5.38 -5.77
CA GLY A 15 -9.89 -5.33 -6.99
C GLY A 15 -10.27 -6.70 -7.54
N LEU A 16 -9.34 -7.65 -7.55
CA LEU A 16 -9.60 -9.00 -8.03
C LEU A 16 -10.51 -9.79 -7.10
N TYR A 17 -10.33 -9.66 -5.78
CA TYR A 17 -11.23 -10.29 -4.82
C TYR A 17 -12.62 -9.65 -4.85
N ALA A 18 -12.74 -8.34 -5.08
CA ALA A 18 -14.05 -7.73 -5.36
C ALA A 18 -14.68 -8.33 -6.63
N ALA A 19 -13.93 -8.43 -7.72
CA ALA A 19 -14.41 -9.03 -8.98
C ALA A 19 -14.91 -10.48 -8.77
N MET A 20 -14.15 -11.31 -8.05
CA MET A 20 -14.52 -12.69 -7.74
C MET A 20 -15.80 -12.84 -6.89
N ASN A 21 -16.17 -11.80 -6.14
CA ASN A 21 -17.41 -11.79 -5.35
C ASN A 21 -18.60 -11.15 -6.08
N ILE A 22 -18.40 -10.59 -7.28
CA ILE A 22 -19.49 -10.08 -8.12
C ILE A 22 -20.01 -11.22 -9.01
N PRO A 23 -21.34 -11.48 -9.05
CA PRO A 23 -21.92 -12.53 -9.90
C PRO A 23 -21.62 -12.36 -11.39
N LYS A 24 -21.44 -13.48 -12.10
CA LYS A 24 -21.23 -13.52 -13.57
C LYS A 24 -22.35 -12.85 -14.38
N SER A 25 -23.54 -12.68 -13.81
CA SER A 25 -24.66 -12.00 -14.46
C SER A 25 -24.46 -10.49 -14.57
N LYS A 26 -23.52 -9.91 -13.82
CA LYS A 26 -23.13 -8.51 -13.92
C LYS A 26 -22.03 -8.33 -14.96
N LYS A 27 -22.14 -7.27 -15.75
CA LYS A 27 -21.12 -6.84 -16.69
C LYS A 27 -20.10 -5.98 -15.96
N VAL A 28 -18.96 -6.58 -15.62
CA VAL A 28 -17.87 -5.93 -14.88
C VAL A 28 -16.67 -5.66 -15.78
N LEU A 29 -16.09 -4.48 -15.64
CA LEU A 29 -14.78 -4.11 -16.20
C LEU A 29 -13.78 -4.00 -15.05
N VAL A 30 -12.83 -4.94 -14.97
CA VAL A 30 -11.62 -4.76 -14.16
C VAL A 30 -10.58 -4.10 -15.07
N LEU A 31 -9.91 -3.07 -14.59
CA LEU A 31 -8.86 -2.41 -15.38
C LEU A 31 -7.56 -2.26 -14.61
N CYS A 32 -6.45 -2.31 -15.32
CA CYS A 32 -5.14 -1.96 -14.79
C CYS A 32 -4.38 -1.05 -15.76
N LYS A 33 -3.58 -0.16 -15.18
CA LYS A 33 -2.83 0.88 -15.89
C LYS A 33 -1.81 0.33 -16.89
N ASP A 34 -1.33 -0.87 -16.64
CA ASP A 34 -0.28 -1.56 -17.39
C ASP A 34 -0.62 -3.06 -17.33
N ILE A 35 0.37 -3.94 -17.23
CA ILE A 35 0.19 -5.37 -16.98
C ILE A 35 -0.27 -5.69 -15.54
N PRO A 36 -1.08 -6.74 -15.30
CA PRO A 36 -1.71 -7.00 -14.00
C PRO A 36 -0.74 -7.33 -12.86
N TRP A 37 0.39 -7.95 -13.16
CA TRP A 37 1.41 -8.30 -12.15
C TRP A 37 2.29 -7.11 -11.73
N GLU A 38 2.19 -5.96 -12.41
CA GLU A 38 2.76 -4.70 -11.93
C GLU A 38 1.79 -4.05 -10.93
N CYS A 39 1.66 -4.67 -9.76
CA CYS A 39 0.91 -4.18 -8.62
C CYS A 39 1.60 -4.57 -7.29
N ASN A 40 1.31 -3.85 -6.20
CA ASN A 40 1.93 -4.14 -4.89
C ASN A 40 1.59 -5.54 -4.37
N THR A 41 0.39 -6.06 -4.67
CA THR A 41 -0.02 -7.41 -4.26
C THR A 41 0.94 -8.47 -4.76
N PHE A 42 1.34 -8.43 -6.04
CA PHE A 42 2.25 -9.43 -6.62
C PHE A 42 3.61 -9.48 -5.91
N TYR A 43 4.07 -8.34 -5.37
CA TYR A 43 5.36 -8.22 -4.70
C TYR A 43 5.32 -8.48 -3.18
N ALA A 44 4.15 -8.77 -2.60
CA ALA A 44 4.06 -9.06 -1.17
C ALA A 44 4.75 -10.39 -0.81
N GLN A 45 5.56 -10.39 0.25
CA GLN A 45 6.40 -11.53 0.65
C GLN A 45 5.82 -12.24 1.88
N GLY A 46 5.82 -11.55 3.03
CA GLY A 46 5.56 -12.09 4.38
C GLY A 46 4.35 -12.99 4.48
N GLY A 47 3.15 -12.43 4.34
CA GLY A 47 1.93 -13.22 4.26
C GLY A 47 0.66 -12.40 4.41
N MET A 48 -0.44 -13.08 4.71
CA MET A 48 -1.72 -12.47 5.05
C MET A 48 -2.10 -12.86 6.48
N VAL A 49 -2.51 -11.91 7.30
CA VAL A 49 -3.00 -12.23 8.65
C VAL A 49 -4.32 -12.98 8.56
N SER A 50 -4.47 -14.01 9.40
CA SER A 50 -5.73 -14.70 9.67
C SER A 50 -5.76 -15.04 11.15
N ALA A 51 -6.73 -14.52 11.91
CA ALA A 51 -6.91 -14.91 13.31
C ALA A 51 -7.02 -16.44 13.43
N LEU A 52 -6.34 -17.02 14.41
CA LEU A 52 -6.21 -18.48 14.55
C LEU A 52 -7.55 -19.14 14.90
N ASN A 53 -8.36 -18.44 15.68
CA ASN A 53 -9.68 -18.85 16.15
C ASN A 53 -10.38 -17.63 16.78
N LYS A 54 -11.56 -17.83 17.38
CA LYS A 54 -12.33 -16.77 18.03
C LYS A 54 -11.61 -16.14 19.23
N ASP A 55 -10.81 -16.91 19.96
CA ASP A 55 -10.10 -16.42 21.15
C ASP A 55 -8.93 -15.50 20.76
N ASP A 56 -8.37 -15.71 19.57
CA ASP A 56 -7.25 -14.95 19.02
C ASP A 56 -7.65 -13.57 18.43
N ILE A 57 -8.95 -13.33 18.20
CA ILE A 57 -9.49 -12.08 17.64
C ILE A 57 -9.17 -10.89 18.56
N ALA A 58 -9.38 -11.04 19.87
CA ALA A 58 -9.14 -9.96 20.82
C ALA A 58 -7.67 -9.52 20.80
N LEU A 59 -6.74 -10.50 20.74
CA LEU A 59 -5.31 -10.24 20.66
C LEU A 59 -4.93 -9.58 19.32
N HIS A 60 -5.51 -10.01 18.19
CA HIS A 60 -5.26 -9.37 16.89
C HIS A 60 -5.71 -7.89 16.88
N VAL A 61 -6.86 -7.63 17.49
CA VAL A 61 -7.40 -6.27 17.63
C VAL A 61 -6.44 -5.43 18.45
N GLU A 62 -5.99 -5.93 19.59
CA GLU A 62 -5.01 -5.25 20.44
C GLU A 62 -3.69 -4.98 19.72
N ASP A 63 -3.10 -6.00 19.08
CA ASP A 63 -1.88 -5.88 18.28
C ASP A 63 -2.03 -4.77 17.20
N THR A 64 -3.19 -4.73 16.53
CA THR A 64 -3.47 -3.76 15.46
C THR A 64 -3.67 -2.34 16.00
N LEU A 65 -4.34 -2.19 17.15
CA LEU A 65 -4.53 -0.89 17.81
C LEU A 65 -3.19 -0.34 18.33
N ASN A 66 -2.38 -1.19 18.97
CA ASN A 66 -1.07 -0.82 19.48
C ASN A 66 -0.15 -0.41 18.34
N ALA A 67 -0.09 -1.20 17.27
CA ALA A 67 0.72 -0.89 16.10
C ALA A 67 0.31 0.43 15.44
N GLY A 68 -0.99 0.74 15.40
CA GLY A 68 -1.55 1.98 14.84
C GLY A 68 -1.53 3.19 15.78
N ALA A 69 -0.84 3.09 16.93
CA ALA A 69 -0.76 4.11 17.97
C ALA A 69 -2.15 4.61 18.42
N HIS A 70 -3.13 3.69 18.46
CA HIS A 70 -4.54 3.96 18.80
C HIS A 70 -5.24 5.05 17.97
N HIS A 71 -4.66 5.50 16.85
CA HIS A 71 -5.33 6.38 15.88
C HIS A 71 -6.29 5.62 14.95
N ASN A 72 -6.32 4.29 15.07
CA ASN A 72 -7.22 3.43 14.32
C ASN A 72 -8.69 3.72 14.69
N ILE A 73 -9.63 3.36 13.81
CA ILE A 73 -11.04 3.25 14.18
C ILE A 73 -11.26 1.85 14.76
N LYS A 74 -11.35 1.76 16.09
CA LYS A 74 -11.50 0.48 16.83
C LYS A 74 -12.55 -0.45 16.22
N ARG A 75 -13.75 0.08 15.91
CA ARG A 75 -14.82 -0.73 15.31
C ARG A 75 -14.43 -1.36 13.96
N VAL A 76 -13.63 -0.65 13.16
CA VAL A 76 -13.17 -1.14 11.86
C VAL A 76 -12.08 -2.19 12.03
N VAL A 77 -11.22 -2.06 13.05
CA VAL A 77 -10.23 -3.09 13.43
C VAL A 77 -10.92 -4.37 13.91
N GLU A 78 -11.96 -4.25 14.73
CA GLU A 78 -12.79 -5.39 15.14
C GLU A 78 -13.42 -6.11 13.95
N ILE A 79 -13.95 -5.35 12.97
CA ILE A 79 -14.49 -5.91 11.73
C ILE A 79 -13.40 -6.66 10.95
N LEU A 80 -12.22 -6.05 10.77
CA LEU A 80 -11.10 -6.70 10.06
C LEU A 80 -10.75 -8.05 10.69
N SER A 81 -10.58 -8.06 12.02
CA SER A 81 -10.15 -9.24 12.76
C SER A 81 -11.23 -10.33 12.78
N GLN A 82 -12.49 -9.96 13.03
CA GLN A 82 -13.60 -10.92 13.02
C GLN A 82 -13.81 -11.54 11.64
N THR A 83 -13.71 -10.75 10.58
CA THR A 83 -13.94 -11.22 9.20
C THR A 83 -12.72 -11.95 8.63
N SER A 84 -11.55 -11.94 9.30
CA SER A 84 -10.35 -12.57 8.75
C SER A 84 -10.48 -14.07 8.56
N ILE A 85 -11.11 -14.76 9.53
CA ILE A 85 -11.30 -16.22 9.48
C ILE A 85 -12.16 -16.58 8.26
N GLU A 86 -13.31 -15.93 8.13
CA GLU A 86 -14.26 -16.16 7.04
C GLU A 86 -13.65 -15.88 5.66
N VAL A 87 -12.87 -14.80 5.52
CA VAL A 87 -12.19 -14.46 4.26
C VAL A 87 -11.11 -15.45 3.92
N THR A 88 -10.32 -15.90 4.90
CA THR A 88 -9.32 -16.95 4.68
C THR A 88 -9.96 -18.25 4.24
N GLU A 89 -11.02 -18.69 4.92
CA GLU A 89 -11.77 -19.90 4.56
C GLU A 89 -12.37 -19.81 3.15
N ASP A 90 -12.94 -18.66 2.78
CA ASP A 90 -13.49 -18.44 1.44
C ASP A 90 -12.40 -18.51 0.35
N ILE A 91 -11.24 -17.89 0.58
CA ILE A 91 -10.10 -17.94 -0.36
C ILE A 91 -9.61 -19.37 -0.54
N ILE A 92 -9.48 -20.15 0.55
CA ILE A 92 -9.09 -21.56 0.51
C ILE A 92 -10.15 -22.40 -0.22
N LYS A 93 -11.43 -22.21 0.08
CA LYS A 93 -12.55 -22.91 -0.55
C LYS A 93 -12.62 -22.67 -2.05
N LYS A 94 -12.23 -21.48 -2.51
CA LYS A 94 -12.11 -21.13 -3.93
C LYS A 94 -10.87 -21.74 -4.61
N GLY A 95 -10.01 -22.43 -3.88
CA GLY A 95 -8.91 -23.23 -4.40
C GLY A 95 -7.50 -22.66 -4.17
N MET A 96 -7.35 -21.61 -3.35
CA MET A 96 -6.03 -21.11 -2.99
C MET A 96 -5.29 -22.12 -2.10
N GLN A 97 -4.03 -22.38 -2.43
CA GLN A 97 -3.15 -23.24 -1.65
C GLN A 97 -2.13 -22.40 -0.89
N PHE A 98 -2.24 -22.42 0.44
CA PHE A 98 -1.21 -21.90 1.35
C PHE A 98 -0.26 -23.02 1.77
N ASP A 99 0.91 -22.65 2.30
CA ASP A 99 1.89 -23.63 2.75
C ASP A 99 1.35 -24.41 3.96
N THR A 100 1.51 -25.73 3.93
CA THR A 100 1.06 -26.65 4.98
C THR A 100 2.20 -27.53 5.48
N ASP A 101 2.05 -28.07 6.68
CA ASP A 101 2.90 -29.15 7.16
C ASP A 101 2.58 -30.49 6.46
N GLU A 102 3.29 -31.55 6.85
CA GLU A 102 3.12 -32.92 6.33
C GLU A 102 1.74 -33.52 6.60
N ASN A 103 0.98 -32.97 7.54
CA ASN A 103 -0.37 -33.40 7.89
C ASN A 103 -1.45 -32.54 7.20
N GLY A 104 -1.05 -31.59 6.34
CA GLY A 104 -1.97 -30.68 5.64
C GLY A 104 -2.48 -29.52 6.49
N LYS A 105 -1.89 -29.27 7.67
CA LYS A 105 -2.25 -28.13 8.52
C LYS A 105 -1.53 -26.87 8.03
N LEU A 106 -2.25 -25.74 7.99
CA LEU A 106 -1.67 -24.45 7.61
C LEU A 106 -0.46 -24.08 8.48
N LEU A 107 0.60 -23.64 7.81
CA LEU A 107 1.77 -23.04 8.45
C LEU A 107 1.51 -21.56 8.74
N TYR A 108 1.96 -21.13 9.91
CA TYR A 108 1.86 -19.74 10.35
C TYR A 108 3.24 -19.23 10.72
N THR A 109 3.50 -17.96 10.39
CA THR A 109 4.68 -17.22 10.85
C THR A 109 4.26 -16.03 11.72
N LYS A 110 5.25 -15.38 12.32
CA LYS A 110 5.12 -14.21 13.18
C LYS A 110 6.02 -13.08 12.66
N GLU A 111 5.43 -11.92 12.44
CA GLU A 111 6.18 -10.68 12.13
C GLU A 111 6.25 -9.78 13.37
N ALA A 112 7.00 -8.68 13.29
CA ALA A 112 7.18 -7.78 14.43
C ALA A 112 5.83 -7.15 14.87
N ALA A 113 5.74 -6.81 16.15
CA ALA A 113 4.53 -6.28 16.81
C ALA A 113 3.28 -7.20 16.83
N HIS A 114 3.36 -8.45 16.39
CA HIS A 114 2.30 -9.45 16.63
C HIS A 114 2.47 -10.13 17.99
N GLY A 115 1.37 -10.45 18.66
CA GLY A 115 1.33 -11.28 19.86
C GLY A 115 1.41 -12.79 19.57
N ALA A 116 0.93 -13.22 18.39
CA ALA A 116 0.88 -14.63 17.99
C ALA A 116 1.36 -14.88 16.55
N ALA A 117 1.74 -16.13 16.25
CA ALA A 117 2.02 -16.57 14.88
C ALA A 117 0.70 -16.81 14.14
N ARG A 118 0.20 -15.78 13.45
CA ARG A 118 -1.13 -15.74 12.81
C ARG A 118 -1.09 -15.34 11.32
N ILE A 119 0.09 -15.42 10.70
CA ILE A 119 0.31 -15.00 9.32
C ILE A 119 0.46 -16.25 8.46
N ILE A 120 -0.53 -16.49 7.59
CA ILE A 120 -0.45 -17.55 6.58
C ILE A 120 0.36 -17.08 5.38
N HIS A 121 1.12 -18.00 4.79
CA HIS A 121 2.01 -17.72 3.66
C HIS A 121 1.91 -18.78 2.57
N ALA A 122 2.41 -18.47 1.37
CA ALA A 122 2.42 -19.38 0.24
C ALA A 122 3.72 -19.24 -0.57
N GLY A 123 4.32 -20.37 -0.94
CA GLY A 123 5.59 -20.41 -1.67
C GLY A 123 6.76 -19.86 -0.85
N GLY A 124 6.73 -20.06 0.46
CA GLY A 124 7.70 -19.52 1.41
C GLY A 124 7.50 -18.01 1.62
N ASP A 125 8.26 -17.19 0.90
CA ASP A 125 8.33 -15.73 1.00
C ASP A 125 7.76 -15.02 -0.25
N ALA A 126 6.77 -15.63 -0.90
CA ALA A 126 6.13 -15.10 -2.12
C ALA A 126 4.59 -15.11 -2.07
N THR A 127 4.00 -14.96 -0.88
CA THR A 127 2.55 -15.08 -0.67
C THR A 127 1.74 -14.23 -1.63
N GLY A 128 2.18 -13.00 -1.88
CA GLY A 128 1.56 -12.06 -2.80
C GLY A 128 1.49 -12.55 -4.24
N ARG A 129 2.54 -13.22 -4.73
CA ARG A 129 2.60 -13.79 -6.07
C ARG A 129 1.59 -14.91 -6.24
N TYR A 130 1.54 -15.83 -5.28
CA TYR A 130 0.61 -16.97 -5.31
C TYR A 130 -0.84 -16.50 -5.22
N LEU A 131 -1.16 -15.58 -4.29
CA LEU A 131 -2.49 -15.00 -4.17
C LEU A 131 -2.92 -14.24 -5.42
N HIS A 132 -2.04 -13.39 -5.95
CA HIS A 132 -2.35 -12.60 -7.14
C HIS A 132 -2.61 -13.50 -8.36
N HIS A 133 -1.73 -14.47 -8.60
CA HIS A 133 -1.88 -15.43 -9.69
C HIS A 133 -3.17 -16.25 -9.54
N PHE A 134 -3.47 -16.75 -8.34
CA PHE A 134 -4.72 -17.45 -8.05
C PHE A 134 -5.94 -16.57 -8.38
N MET A 135 -6.01 -15.36 -7.86
CA MET A 135 -7.15 -14.46 -8.07
C MET A 135 -7.31 -14.04 -9.54
N MET A 136 -6.20 -13.87 -10.26
CA MET A 136 -6.20 -13.63 -11.71
C MET A 136 -6.83 -14.80 -12.47
N ASN A 137 -6.48 -16.04 -12.12
CA ASN A 137 -7.04 -17.23 -12.76
C ASN A 137 -8.51 -17.48 -12.38
N GLN A 138 -8.93 -17.06 -11.18
CA GLN A 138 -10.31 -17.17 -10.72
C GLN A 138 -11.20 -16.01 -11.19
N ASN A 139 -10.63 -14.93 -11.73
CA ASN A 139 -11.40 -13.81 -12.24
C ASN A 139 -12.19 -14.22 -13.50
N GLN A 140 -13.50 -14.01 -13.44
CA GLN A 140 -14.44 -14.38 -14.51
C GLN A 140 -14.91 -13.19 -15.33
N HIS A 141 -14.46 -11.99 -14.98
CA HIS A 141 -14.88 -10.73 -15.58
C HIS A 141 -13.84 -10.20 -16.57
N HIS A 142 -14.26 -9.29 -17.46
CA HIS A 142 -13.34 -8.69 -18.44
C HIS A 142 -12.25 -7.90 -17.72
N LEU A 143 -10.99 -8.22 -18.01
CA LEU A 143 -9.81 -7.52 -17.49
C LEU A 143 -9.13 -6.78 -18.64
N GLU A 144 -9.18 -5.45 -18.58
CA GLU A 144 -8.52 -4.57 -19.54
C GLU A 144 -7.16 -4.10 -19.01
N GLN A 145 -6.11 -4.33 -19.79
CA GLN A 145 -4.75 -3.88 -19.47
C GLN A 145 -4.45 -2.57 -20.20
N ASN A 146 -3.37 -1.88 -19.80
CA ASN A 146 -2.95 -0.62 -20.43
C ASN A 146 -4.07 0.45 -20.45
N MET A 147 -4.91 0.46 -19.42
CA MET A 147 -6.02 1.39 -19.29
C MET A 147 -5.77 2.36 -18.11
N LEU A 148 -5.34 3.57 -18.45
CA LEU A 148 -4.96 4.60 -17.48
C LEU A 148 -6.14 5.54 -17.21
N VAL A 149 -6.70 5.51 -16.01
CA VAL A 149 -7.73 6.46 -15.58
C VAL A 149 -7.10 7.82 -15.26
N TYR A 150 -7.67 8.89 -15.82
CA TYR A 150 -7.23 10.27 -15.58
C TYR A 150 -8.36 11.20 -15.12
N ASP A 151 -9.60 10.72 -15.09
CA ASP A 151 -10.74 11.44 -14.51
C ASP A 151 -11.87 10.51 -14.05
N LEU A 152 -12.67 10.98 -13.09
CA LEU A 152 -13.92 10.35 -12.64
C LEU A 152 -15.12 11.17 -13.16
N LEU A 153 -16.15 10.49 -13.69
CA LEU A 153 -17.35 11.14 -14.20
C LEU A 153 -18.30 11.46 -13.04
N ILE A 154 -18.13 12.62 -12.40
CA ILE A 154 -18.93 13.00 -11.23
C ILE A 154 -19.81 14.20 -11.57
N GLU A 155 -21.10 14.08 -11.30
CA GLU A 155 -22.08 15.16 -11.42
C GLU A 155 -23.19 14.96 -10.39
N ASN A 156 -23.69 16.05 -9.78
CA ASN A 156 -24.79 16.03 -8.80
C ASN A 156 -24.64 14.98 -7.68
N GLY A 157 -23.42 14.81 -7.14
CA GLY A 157 -23.16 13.87 -6.04
C GLY A 157 -23.18 12.39 -6.44
N ARG A 158 -23.02 12.05 -7.73
CA ARG A 158 -22.94 10.67 -8.21
C ARG A 158 -21.74 10.47 -9.14
N CYS A 159 -21.10 9.30 -9.05
CA CYS A 159 -20.14 8.83 -10.05
C CYS A 159 -20.83 7.97 -11.12
N TYR A 160 -20.60 8.31 -12.39
CA TYR A 160 -21.18 7.66 -13.58
C TYR A 160 -20.17 6.84 -14.38
N GLY A 161 -18.92 6.75 -13.93
CA GLY A 161 -17.85 6.05 -14.64
C GLY A 161 -16.52 6.83 -14.65
N ILE A 162 -15.75 6.65 -15.71
CA ILE A 162 -14.37 7.15 -15.83
C ILE A 162 -14.06 7.78 -17.19
N LYS A 163 -13.08 8.67 -17.23
CA LYS A 163 -12.28 8.92 -18.44
C LYS A 163 -10.94 8.21 -18.31
N ALA A 164 -10.56 7.50 -19.36
CA ALA A 164 -9.33 6.73 -19.38
C ALA A 164 -8.64 6.79 -20.74
N MET A 165 -7.37 6.44 -20.72
CA MET A 165 -6.56 6.21 -21.91
C MET A 165 -6.44 4.71 -22.12
N SER A 166 -6.97 4.22 -23.24
CA SER A 166 -6.95 2.81 -23.61
C SER A 166 -6.23 2.68 -24.94
N SER A 167 -5.09 1.98 -24.97
CA SER A 167 -4.28 1.85 -26.19
C SER A 167 -4.01 3.19 -26.88
N TYR A 168 -3.62 4.20 -26.10
CA TYR A 168 -3.36 5.58 -26.54
C TYR A 168 -4.55 6.37 -27.09
N ASN A 169 -5.79 5.88 -26.92
CA ASN A 169 -7.00 6.59 -27.30
C ASN A 169 -7.83 7.02 -26.08
N PRO A 170 -8.32 8.28 -26.04
CA PRO A 170 -9.23 8.73 -25.00
C PRO A 170 -10.58 8.02 -25.12
N VAL A 171 -10.98 7.39 -24.02
CA VAL A 171 -12.26 6.70 -23.89
C VAL A 171 -13.02 7.19 -22.67
N THR A 172 -14.33 7.27 -22.83
CA THR A 172 -15.28 7.53 -21.74
C THR A 172 -16.05 6.24 -21.50
N VAL A 173 -15.98 5.70 -20.29
CA VAL A 173 -16.64 4.43 -19.92
C VAL A 173 -17.62 4.70 -18.79
N TYR A 174 -18.86 4.26 -19.00
CA TYR A 174 -19.95 4.47 -18.06
C TYR A 174 -20.20 3.21 -17.22
N ALA A 175 -20.53 3.39 -15.95
CA ALA A 175 -20.93 2.29 -15.07
C ALA A 175 -21.95 2.70 -14.02
N ASP A 176 -22.65 1.72 -13.46
CA ASP A 176 -23.55 1.97 -12.33
C ASP A 176 -22.78 2.27 -11.05
N ASN A 177 -21.71 1.51 -10.83
CA ASN A 177 -20.82 1.64 -9.69
C ASN A 177 -19.35 1.65 -10.15
N VAL A 178 -18.51 2.41 -9.46
CA VAL A 178 -17.07 2.45 -9.63
C VAL A 178 -16.40 2.11 -8.31
N ILE A 179 -15.53 1.10 -8.32
CA ILE A 179 -14.72 0.68 -7.17
C ILE A 179 -13.26 1.07 -7.44
N ILE A 180 -12.73 1.98 -6.63
CA ILE A 180 -11.31 2.34 -6.64
C ILE A 180 -10.52 1.30 -5.82
N ALA A 181 -9.59 0.61 -6.48
CA ALA A 181 -8.66 -0.35 -5.89
C ALA A 181 -7.23 -0.11 -6.41
N SER A 182 -6.85 1.16 -6.57
CA SER A 182 -5.69 1.58 -7.38
C SER A 182 -4.32 1.41 -6.71
N GLY A 183 -4.28 0.97 -5.46
CA GLY A 183 -3.09 0.99 -4.61
C GLY A 183 -2.77 2.39 -4.06
N GLY A 184 -1.65 2.49 -3.34
CA GLY A 184 -1.23 3.71 -2.64
C GLY A 184 -0.50 4.76 -3.50
N VAL A 185 0.55 5.34 -2.92
CA VAL A 185 1.19 6.57 -3.43
C VAL A 185 2.70 6.45 -3.73
N GLY A 186 3.24 5.23 -3.80
CA GLY A 186 4.69 5.00 -3.74
C GLY A 186 5.56 5.74 -4.75
N SER A 187 5.08 6.01 -5.97
CA SER A 187 5.89 6.74 -6.97
C SER A 187 6.19 8.20 -6.59
N LEU A 188 5.53 8.73 -5.56
CA LEU A 188 5.82 10.07 -5.02
C LEU A 188 7.18 10.14 -4.32
N TYR A 189 7.74 9.03 -3.85
CA TYR A 189 9.01 9.01 -3.12
C TYR A 189 10.16 8.55 -4.01
N GLU A 190 11.36 9.08 -3.76
CA GLU A 190 12.58 8.74 -4.50
C GLU A 190 12.93 7.26 -4.39
N TYR A 191 12.93 6.71 -3.16
CA TYR A 191 13.14 5.30 -2.89
C TYR A 191 11.88 4.69 -2.27
N ASN A 192 11.42 3.60 -2.86
CA ASN A 192 10.22 2.90 -2.40
C ASN A 192 10.29 1.42 -2.75
N THR A 193 9.36 0.62 -2.24
CA THR A 193 9.23 -0.82 -2.59
C THR A 193 8.07 -1.11 -3.53
N ASN A 194 7.41 -0.07 -4.04
CA ASN A 194 6.12 -0.19 -4.73
C ASN A 194 6.31 -0.55 -6.21
N SER A 195 5.28 -1.13 -6.83
CA SER A 195 5.25 -1.25 -8.30
C SER A 195 5.30 0.14 -8.94
N ARG A 196 5.89 0.22 -10.14
CA ARG A 196 6.00 1.45 -10.93
C ARG A 196 4.64 2.06 -11.31
N THR A 197 3.56 1.28 -11.25
CA THR A 197 2.19 1.68 -11.59
C THR A 197 1.48 2.42 -10.45
N VAL A 198 1.95 2.26 -9.20
CA VAL A 198 1.38 2.86 -7.99
C VAL A 198 1.80 4.32 -7.90
N SER A 199 1.04 5.16 -8.61
CA SER A 199 1.47 6.52 -8.89
C SER A 199 0.62 7.64 -8.32
N ALA A 200 -0.27 7.34 -7.39
CA ALA A 200 -1.08 8.34 -6.67
C ALA A 200 -2.08 9.12 -7.54
N ASP A 201 -2.29 8.73 -8.81
CA ASP A 201 -3.11 9.52 -9.75
C ASP A 201 -4.58 9.62 -9.27
N ILE A 202 -5.18 8.52 -8.80
CA ILE A 202 -6.59 8.50 -8.35
C ILE A 202 -6.81 9.36 -7.10
N HIS A 203 -5.85 9.38 -6.16
CA HIS A 203 -5.88 10.29 -5.01
C HIS A 203 -5.91 11.75 -5.48
N GLY A 204 -5.13 12.07 -6.52
CA GLY A 204 -5.07 13.41 -7.11
C GLY A 204 -6.39 13.81 -7.78
N ILE A 205 -7.07 12.85 -8.43
CA ILE A 205 -8.40 13.07 -9.02
C ILE A 205 -9.40 13.34 -7.90
N CYS A 206 -9.35 12.56 -6.82
CA CYS A 206 -10.24 12.73 -5.67
C CYS A 206 -10.04 14.12 -5.03
N ALA A 207 -8.80 14.52 -4.77
CA ALA A 207 -8.48 15.83 -4.22
C ALA A 207 -9.00 16.98 -5.10
N GLU A 208 -8.82 16.88 -6.42
CA GLU A 208 -9.32 17.90 -7.36
C GLU A 208 -10.85 17.98 -7.38
N LYS A 209 -11.54 16.86 -7.24
CA LYS A 209 -13.01 16.80 -7.22
C LYS A 209 -13.63 17.07 -5.84
N GLY A 210 -12.83 17.50 -4.86
CA GLY A 210 -13.31 17.75 -3.50
C GLY A 210 -13.68 16.48 -2.72
N ILE A 211 -13.28 15.30 -3.19
CA ILE A 211 -13.40 14.06 -2.41
C ILE A 211 -12.31 14.07 -1.33
N ALA A 212 -12.73 13.93 -0.09
CA ALA A 212 -11.83 14.04 1.06
C ALA A 212 -10.74 12.95 1.04
N LEU A 213 -9.49 13.38 1.20
CA LEU A 213 -8.38 12.53 1.61
C LEU A 213 -8.15 12.71 3.11
N LYS A 214 -7.84 11.64 3.84
CA LYS A 214 -7.63 11.67 5.30
C LYS A 214 -6.35 10.96 5.67
N ASP A 215 -5.76 11.38 6.79
CA ASP A 215 -4.60 10.72 7.41
C ASP A 215 -3.38 10.60 6.45
N MET A 216 -3.30 11.54 5.49
CA MET A 216 -2.30 11.53 4.40
C MET A 216 -0.87 11.79 4.90
N GLU A 217 -0.70 12.20 6.15
CA GLU A 217 0.59 12.35 6.81
C GLU A 217 1.21 11.02 7.28
N PHE A 218 0.41 9.96 7.42
CA PHE A 218 0.88 8.66 7.91
C PHE A 218 1.39 7.78 6.76
N MET A 219 2.68 7.92 6.48
CA MET A 219 3.39 7.27 5.38
C MET A 219 4.41 6.28 5.94
N GLN A 220 4.19 4.99 5.74
CA GLN A 220 5.03 3.95 6.34
C GLN A 220 6.29 3.70 5.50
N PHE A 221 7.43 3.71 6.17
CA PHE A 221 8.71 3.31 5.62
C PHE A 221 9.05 1.90 6.12
N HIS A 222 9.45 1.02 5.22
CA HIS A 222 9.91 -0.32 5.58
C HIS A 222 11.39 -0.26 5.94
N PRO A 223 11.85 -0.82 7.07
CA PRO A 223 13.21 -0.59 7.57
C PRO A 223 14.29 -1.33 6.77
N THR A 224 13.95 -2.48 6.17
CA THR A 224 14.92 -3.39 5.54
C THR A 224 14.72 -3.47 4.03
N VAL A 225 15.33 -2.55 3.27
CA VAL A 225 15.44 -2.67 1.82
C VAL A 225 16.89 -2.65 1.36
N PHE A 226 17.21 -3.42 0.33
CA PHE A 226 18.55 -3.47 -0.25
C PHE A 226 18.88 -2.19 -1.02
N VAL A 227 20.02 -1.58 -0.71
CA VAL A 227 20.36 -0.21 -1.15
C VAL A 227 21.21 -0.13 -2.41
N LYS A 228 21.91 -1.20 -2.80
CA LYS A 228 22.91 -1.14 -3.89
C LYS A 228 22.31 -1.22 -5.31
N THR A 229 20.99 -1.15 -5.47
CA THR A 229 20.37 -1.10 -6.81
C THR A 229 20.24 0.33 -7.33
N PRO A 230 20.43 0.58 -8.64
CA PRO A 230 20.29 1.92 -9.23
C PRO A 230 18.82 2.33 -9.40
N PHE A 231 17.88 1.42 -9.15
CA PHE A 231 16.46 1.65 -9.39
C PHE A 231 15.78 2.35 -8.21
N ALA A 232 14.72 3.07 -8.54
CA ALA A 232 13.79 3.67 -7.58
C ALA A 232 13.13 2.62 -6.67
N ARG A 233 12.65 1.52 -7.29
CA ARG A 233 12.09 0.39 -6.55
C ARG A 233 13.23 -0.40 -5.92
N LYS A 234 13.28 -0.44 -4.60
CA LYS A 234 14.24 -1.21 -3.83
C LYS A 234 13.72 -2.62 -3.55
N LEU A 235 14.64 -3.57 -3.45
CA LEU A 235 14.30 -4.95 -3.11
C LEU A 235 14.07 -5.03 -1.60
N LEU A 236 12.86 -5.41 -1.22
CA LEU A 236 12.47 -5.57 0.18
C LEU A 236 13.00 -6.90 0.70
N LEU A 237 13.56 -6.88 1.91
CA LEU A 237 13.87 -8.05 2.73
C LEU A 237 12.75 -8.18 3.76
N THR A 238 11.98 -9.28 3.71
CA THR A 238 10.76 -9.46 4.52
C THR A 238 10.99 -9.21 6.01
N GLU A 239 9.99 -8.61 6.67
CA GLU A 239 9.98 -8.43 8.11
C GLU A 239 10.02 -9.76 8.87
N ALA A 240 9.54 -10.85 8.25
CA ALA A 240 9.65 -12.18 8.83
C ALA A 240 11.10 -12.59 9.12
N LEU A 241 12.10 -12.06 8.42
CA LEU A 241 13.52 -12.30 8.76
C LEU A 241 13.83 -11.82 10.19
N ARG A 242 13.41 -10.61 10.55
CA ARG A 242 13.58 -10.08 11.92
C ARG A 242 12.71 -10.83 12.92
N GLY A 243 11.46 -11.10 12.55
CA GLY A 243 10.53 -11.88 13.37
C GLY A 243 11.04 -13.29 13.71
N GLU A 244 11.83 -13.89 12.82
CA GLU A 244 12.42 -15.22 12.98
C GLU A 244 13.88 -15.19 13.50
N GLY A 245 14.44 -14.01 13.81
CA GLY A 245 15.72 -13.89 14.54
C GLY A 245 16.87 -13.15 13.83
N ALA A 246 16.68 -12.58 12.64
CA ALA A 246 17.70 -11.75 11.98
C ALA A 246 18.03 -10.52 12.82
N HIS A 247 19.29 -10.09 12.79
CA HIS A 247 19.76 -8.92 13.53
C HIS A 247 19.95 -7.71 12.61
N ILE A 248 19.71 -6.51 13.14
CA ILE A 248 20.15 -5.27 12.49
C ILE A 248 21.42 -4.80 13.20
N VAL A 249 22.51 -4.68 12.43
CA VAL A 249 23.84 -4.35 12.94
C VAL A 249 24.48 -3.22 12.14
N ASP A 250 25.40 -2.49 12.76
CA ASP A 250 26.31 -1.59 12.04
C ASP A 250 27.50 -2.35 11.42
N GLU A 251 28.42 -1.61 10.79
CA GLU A 251 29.64 -2.17 10.19
C GLU A 251 30.53 -2.95 11.18
N ASP A 252 30.55 -2.55 12.45
CA ASP A 252 31.31 -3.19 13.53
C ASP A 252 30.56 -4.40 14.13
N GLY A 253 29.33 -4.66 13.71
CA GLY A 253 28.49 -5.73 14.23
C GLY A 253 27.68 -5.36 15.48
N LYS A 254 27.60 -4.07 15.84
CA LYS A 254 26.80 -3.60 16.99
C LYS A 254 25.31 -3.66 16.66
N ARG A 255 24.54 -4.36 17.51
CA ARG A 255 23.06 -4.33 17.50
C ARG A 255 22.53 -3.04 18.13
N PHE A 256 22.64 -1.94 17.39
CA PHE A 256 22.36 -0.59 17.92
C PHE A 256 20.87 -0.30 18.18
N LEU A 257 19.92 -1.10 17.70
CA LEU A 257 18.50 -0.83 17.92
C LEU A 257 18.11 -0.81 19.41
N PHE A 258 18.81 -1.58 20.25
CA PHE A 258 18.61 -1.56 21.71
C PHE A 258 19.02 -0.24 22.37
N ASP A 259 19.78 0.62 21.68
CA ASP A 259 20.05 1.98 22.15
C ASP A 259 18.80 2.90 21.99
N TYR A 260 17.82 2.50 21.18
CA TYR A 260 16.63 3.30 20.84
C TYR A 260 15.34 2.71 21.39
N ASP A 261 15.20 1.38 21.42
CA ASP A 261 14.01 0.69 21.91
C ASP A 261 14.37 -0.68 22.48
N GLU A 262 13.83 -1.02 23.66
CA GLU A 262 14.11 -2.28 24.36
C GLU A 262 13.69 -3.52 23.54
N ARG A 263 12.73 -3.37 22.62
CA ARG A 263 12.26 -4.46 21.75
C ARG A 263 13.22 -4.75 20.59
N GLY A 264 14.21 -3.90 20.35
CA GLY A 264 15.21 -4.08 19.30
C GLY A 264 14.62 -4.31 17.91
N GLU A 265 14.99 -5.39 17.24
CA GLU A 265 14.51 -5.77 15.90
C GLU A 265 12.99 -6.03 15.83
N LEU A 266 12.33 -6.27 16.97
CA LEU A 266 10.89 -6.54 17.07
C LEU A 266 10.06 -5.28 17.37
N ALA A 267 10.67 -4.11 17.49
CA ALA A 267 9.97 -2.84 17.56
C ALA A 267 9.16 -2.57 16.26
N SER A 268 8.21 -1.63 16.34
CA SER A 268 7.37 -1.27 15.19
C SER A 268 8.19 -0.63 14.06
N ARG A 269 7.69 -0.72 12.83
CA ARG A 269 8.40 -0.27 11.61
C ARG A 269 8.82 1.19 11.65
N ASP A 270 7.99 2.06 12.19
CA ASP A 270 8.28 3.49 12.33
C ASP A 270 9.46 3.71 13.27
N ILE A 271 9.53 3.00 14.40
CA ILE A 271 10.65 3.06 15.35
C ILE A 271 11.92 2.55 14.69
N VAL A 272 11.91 1.32 14.14
CA VAL A 272 13.11 0.73 13.52
C VAL A 272 13.62 1.59 12.36
N SER A 273 12.72 2.11 11.52
CA SER A 273 13.13 2.97 10.40
C SER A 273 13.74 4.29 10.87
N ARG A 274 13.19 4.89 11.93
CA ARG A 274 13.72 6.12 12.53
C ARG A 274 15.06 5.87 13.20
N SER A 275 15.22 4.79 13.96
CA SER A 275 16.49 4.39 14.57
C SER A 275 17.58 4.17 13.54
N ILE A 276 17.29 3.51 12.40
CA ILE A 276 18.28 3.36 11.32
C ILE A 276 18.65 4.73 10.74
N PHE A 277 17.65 5.59 10.47
CA PHE A 277 17.89 6.92 9.91
C PHE A 277 18.76 7.79 10.84
N GLU A 278 18.40 7.88 12.12
CA GLU A 278 19.11 8.66 13.14
C GLU A 278 20.51 8.09 13.40
N TYR A 279 20.67 6.77 13.45
CA TYR A 279 21.96 6.13 13.65
C TYR A 279 22.92 6.41 12.49
N LYS A 280 22.45 6.29 11.24
CA LYS A 280 23.24 6.65 10.05
C LYS A 280 23.58 8.14 10.04
N ARG A 281 22.64 9.03 10.40
CA ARG A 281 22.88 10.48 10.50
C ARG A 281 23.94 10.82 11.55
N LYS A 282 23.94 10.12 12.69
CA LYS A 282 24.84 10.39 13.83
C LYS A 282 26.25 9.81 13.66
N THR A 283 26.36 8.64 13.07
CA THR A 283 27.61 7.86 13.05
C THR A 283 28.25 7.75 11.67
N GLU A 284 27.53 8.09 10.60
CA GLU A 284 27.92 7.87 9.20
C GLU A 284 28.18 6.41 8.80
N LYS A 285 27.97 5.46 9.72
CA LYS A 285 28.15 4.03 9.50
C LYS A 285 27.10 3.45 8.56
N GLU A 286 27.50 2.40 7.85
CA GLU A 286 26.56 1.56 7.12
C GLU A 286 25.83 0.57 8.05
N VAL A 287 24.61 0.22 7.64
CA VAL A 287 23.71 -0.66 8.41
C VAL A 287 23.39 -1.89 7.59
N TYR A 288 23.39 -3.04 8.26
CA TYR A 288 23.21 -4.34 7.63
C TYR A 288 22.13 -5.16 8.32
N LEU A 289 21.44 -5.98 7.52
CA LEU A 289 20.67 -7.12 8.02
C LEU A 289 21.59 -8.34 8.05
N ASP A 290 21.80 -8.88 9.24
CA ASP A 290 22.60 -10.09 9.47
C ASP A 290 21.66 -11.27 9.68
N CYS A 291 21.83 -12.31 8.85
CA CYS A 291 21.08 -13.56 8.92
C CYS A 291 21.99 -14.74 9.34
N SER A 292 23.25 -14.51 9.70
CA SER A 292 24.25 -15.58 9.89
C SER A 292 23.93 -16.58 11.01
N MET A 293 22.98 -16.26 11.90
CA MET A 293 22.45 -17.15 12.92
C MET A 293 21.53 -18.25 12.39
N PHE A 294 20.99 -18.10 11.18
CA PHE A 294 20.08 -19.11 10.60
C PHE A 294 20.84 -20.31 10.06
N GLN A 295 20.28 -21.50 10.26
CA GLN A 295 20.79 -22.72 9.64
C GLN A 295 20.54 -22.66 8.12
N PRO A 296 21.56 -22.81 7.24
CA PRO A 296 21.42 -22.54 5.81
C PRO A 296 20.31 -23.31 5.09
N LYS A 297 20.17 -24.61 5.37
CA LYS A 297 19.16 -25.46 4.72
C LYS A 297 17.74 -25.03 5.10
N LEU A 298 17.49 -24.69 6.37
CA LEU A 298 16.22 -24.17 6.85
C LEU A 298 15.95 -22.78 6.28
N PHE A 299 16.96 -21.90 6.22
CA PHE A 299 16.84 -20.57 5.63
C PHE A 299 16.44 -20.63 4.16
N HIS A 300 17.12 -21.45 3.35
CA HIS A 300 16.82 -21.59 1.91
C HIS A 300 15.44 -22.18 1.65
N ALA A 301 14.98 -23.10 2.51
CA ALA A 301 13.63 -23.66 2.43
C ALA A 301 12.55 -22.62 2.81
N ARG A 302 12.81 -21.79 3.83
CA ARG A 302 11.86 -20.80 4.34
C ARG A 302 11.77 -19.54 3.49
N PHE A 303 12.92 -19.06 2.98
CA PHE A 303 13.08 -17.83 2.21
C PHE A 303 13.68 -18.08 0.81
N PRO A 304 13.04 -18.92 -0.01
CA PRO A 304 13.59 -19.32 -1.31
C PRO A 304 13.73 -18.15 -2.29
N ASN A 305 12.81 -17.18 -2.27
CA ASN A 305 12.87 -16.04 -3.20
C ASN A 305 13.97 -15.06 -2.80
N ILE A 306 14.11 -14.75 -1.51
CA ILE A 306 15.23 -13.97 -0.99
C ILE A 306 16.55 -14.66 -1.34
N THR A 307 16.66 -15.96 -1.08
CA THR A 307 17.87 -16.75 -1.41
C THR A 307 18.23 -16.62 -2.89
N HIS A 308 17.27 -16.90 -3.79
CA HIS A 308 17.50 -16.83 -5.23
C HIS A 308 17.84 -15.41 -5.70
N THR A 309 17.11 -14.41 -5.21
CA THR A 309 17.28 -13.01 -5.62
C THR A 309 18.66 -12.48 -5.19
N PHE A 310 19.06 -12.74 -3.95
CA PHE A 310 20.32 -12.23 -3.41
C PHE A 310 21.54 -13.05 -3.87
N SER A 311 21.39 -14.35 -4.12
CA SER A 311 22.41 -15.15 -4.81
C SER A 311 22.72 -14.58 -6.20
N SER A 312 21.69 -14.19 -6.95
CA SER A 312 21.84 -13.52 -8.26
C SER A 312 22.54 -12.15 -8.18
N LEU A 313 22.58 -11.55 -6.99
CA LEU A 313 23.28 -10.29 -6.69
C LEU A 313 24.67 -10.52 -6.07
N GLY A 314 25.12 -11.77 -5.96
CA GLY A 314 26.43 -12.14 -5.42
C GLY A 314 26.49 -12.31 -3.91
N PHE A 315 25.36 -12.39 -3.20
CA PHE A 315 25.32 -12.67 -1.76
C PHE A 315 25.10 -14.16 -1.48
N ASN A 316 25.88 -14.70 -0.55
CA ASN A 316 25.74 -16.04 0.00
C ASN A 316 24.92 -16.01 1.30
N LEU A 317 23.60 -15.88 1.19
CA LEU A 317 22.72 -15.95 2.36
C LEU A 317 22.58 -17.39 2.88
N PRO A 318 22.49 -17.61 4.20
CA PRO A 318 22.39 -16.59 5.24
C PRO A 318 23.73 -16.05 5.79
N HIS A 319 24.88 -16.47 5.26
CA HIS A 319 26.20 -16.12 5.80
C HIS A 319 26.57 -14.63 5.64
N ASP A 320 26.25 -14.05 4.48
CA ASP A 320 26.61 -12.66 4.20
C ASP A 320 25.62 -11.68 4.85
N ARG A 321 26.15 -10.55 5.34
CA ARG A 321 25.32 -9.42 5.79
C ARG A 321 24.86 -8.60 4.59
N VAL A 322 23.59 -8.22 4.56
CA VAL A 322 23.02 -7.43 3.45
C VAL A 322 22.92 -5.96 3.84
N PRO A 323 23.48 -5.01 3.06
CA PRO A 323 23.35 -3.58 3.37
C PRO A 323 21.90 -3.13 3.18
N ILE A 324 21.36 -2.45 4.19
CA ILE A 324 19.97 -2.02 4.23
C ILE A 324 19.82 -0.52 4.51
N SER A 325 18.66 0.00 4.13
CA SER A 325 18.15 1.31 4.56
C SER A 325 16.63 1.25 4.56
N PRO A 326 15.95 2.19 5.24
CA PRO A 326 14.52 2.33 5.07
C PRO A 326 14.15 2.85 3.68
N ALA A 327 12.93 2.54 3.22
CA ALA A 327 12.32 3.14 2.02
C ALA A 327 10.80 3.21 2.14
N PHE A 328 10.15 4.10 1.38
CA PHE A 328 8.69 4.22 1.41
C PHE A 328 8.02 2.90 1.00
N HIS A 329 6.99 2.49 1.73
CA HIS A 329 6.38 1.17 1.56
C HIS A 329 4.87 1.20 1.41
N TYR A 330 4.15 1.91 2.28
CA TYR A 330 2.70 1.81 2.37
C TYR A 330 2.05 3.12 2.85
N ALA A 331 0.89 3.47 2.29
CA ALA A 331 0.09 4.62 2.73
C ALA A 331 -0.96 4.17 3.75
N ASN A 332 -0.90 4.65 5.00
CA ASN A 332 -1.95 4.36 5.99
C ASN A 332 -3.18 5.27 5.79
N GLY A 333 -2.96 6.48 5.30
CA GLY A 333 -3.99 7.39 4.82
C GLY A 333 -4.41 7.10 3.38
N GLY A 334 -5.43 7.83 2.91
CA GLY A 334 -6.00 7.62 1.59
C GLY A 334 -7.34 8.33 1.40
N ILE A 335 -8.13 7.84 0.45
CA ILE A 335 -9.47 8.37 0.14
C ILE A 335 -10.43 8.01 1.27
N ALA A 336 -11.13 9.00 1.82
CA ALA A 336 -12.05 8.79 2.93
C ALA A 336 -13.23 7.91 2.52
N CYS A 337 -13.51 6.88 3.32
CA CYS A 337 -14.65 6.00 3.14
C CYS A 337 -15.25 5.56 4.47
N ASN A 338 -16.44 4.95 4.42
CA ASN A 338 -17.00 4.22 5.57
C ASN A 338 -16.49 2.76 5.62
N SER A 339 -17.00 1.96 6.57
CA SER A 339 -16.64 0.54 6.76
C SER A 339 -17.10 -0.42 5.65
N TYR A 340 -17.79 0.09 4.63
CA TYR A 340 -18.19 -0.62 3.41
C TYR A 340 -17.44 -0.10 2.18
N GLY A 341 -16.48 0.82 2.35
CA GLY A 341 -15.76 1.44 1.25
C GLY A 341 -16.53 2.54 0.51
N VAL A 342 -17.74 2.92 0.95
CA VAL A 342 -18.52 3.99 0.30
C VAL A 342 -17.82 5.33 0.49
N VAL A 343 -17.63 6.06 -0.61
CA VAL A 343 -17.09 7.44 -0.57
C VAL A 343 -18.22 8.41 -0.17
N PRO A 344 -18.10 9.12 0.98
CA PRO A 344 -19.19 9.98 1.46
C PRO A 344 -19.55 11.08 0.45
N GLY A 345 -20.86 11.26 0.23
CA GLY A 345 -21.39 12.29 -0.66
C GLY A 345 -21.31 11.99 -2.15
N ILE A 346 -20.75 10.84 -2.55
CA ILE A 346 -20.66 10.42 -3.96
C ILE A 346 -21.31 9.05 -4.14
N GLU A 347 -22.57 9.04 -4.59
CA GLU A 347 -23.30 7.82 -4.89
C GLU A 347 -22.59 7.02 -6.01
N GLY A 348 -22.60 5.69 -5.88
CA GLY A 348 -21.99 4.79 -6.86
C GLY A 348 -20.45 4.77 -6.85
N LEU A 349 -19.79 5.47 -5.90
CA LEU A 349 -18.33 5.45 -5.76
C LEU A 349 -17.90 4.74 -4.48
N TYR A 350 -17.03 3.75 -4.66
CA TYR A 350 -16.41 2.97 -3.59
C TYR A 350 -14.89 3.08 -3.68
N VAL A 351 -14.21 2.87 -2.56
CA VAL A 351 -12.75 2.73 -2.47
C VAL A 351 -12.38 1.65 -1.46
N ILE A 352 -11.42 0.80 -1.82
CA ILE A 352 -10.97 -0.35 -1.04
C ILE A 352 -9.45 -0.57 -1.16
N GLY A 353 -8.88 -1.33 -0.22
CA GLY A 353 -7.44 -1.60 -0.15
C GLY A 353 -6.62 -0.34 0.17
N GLU A 354 -5.34 -0.34 -0.20
CA GLU A 354 -4.39 0.76 0.12
C GLU A 354 -4.79 2.14 -0.44
N ALA A 355 -5.72 2.21 -1.39
CA ALA A 355 -6.25 3.50 -1.86
C ALA A 355 -7.22 4.15 -0.85
N ALA A 356 -7.78 3.36 0.07
CA ALA A 356 -8.77 3.80 1.04
C ALA A 356 -8.10 4.20 2.36
N ARG A 357 -8.64 5.24 2.98
CA ARG A 357 -8.52 5.45 4.42
C ARG A 357 -9.66 4.68 5.10
N THR A 358 -9.49 3.37 5.27
CA THR A 358 -10.47 2.51 5.97
C THR A 358 -10.56 2.84 7.45
N GLY A 359 -9.45 3.27 8.05
CA GLY A 359 -9.28 3.47 9.49
C GLY A 359 -8.70 2.26 10.22
N VAL A 360 -8.38 1.16 9.51
CA VAL A 360 -7.78 -0.04 10.12
C VAL A 360 -6.39 0.23 10.68
N HIS A 361 -5.56 1.02 9.98
CA HIS A 361 -4.12 1.08 10.26
C HIS A 361 -3.71 2.20 11.22
N GLY A 362 -4.61 3.15 11.52
CA GLY A 362 -4.27 4.30 12.36
C GLY A 362 -3.05 5.04 11.83
N ALA A 363 -2.11 5.35 12.74
CA ALA A 363 -0.89 6.09 12.41
C ALA A 363 0.24 5.20 11.89
N ASN A 364 0.11 3.86 11.97
CA ASN A 364 1.12 2.92 11.53
C ASN A 364 0.54 1.51 11.34
N ARG A 365 0.69 0.94 10.14
CA ARG A 365 0.15 -0.38 9.82
C ARG A 365 0.93 -1.51 10.49
N LEU A 366 0.20 -2.45 11.11
CA LEU A 366 0.72 -3.77 11.50
C LEU A 366 1.06 -4.62 10.27
N ALA A 367 2.20 -5.29 10.30
CA ALA A 367 2.68 -6.08 9.19
C ALA A 367 1.71 -7.21 8.80
N SER A 368 1.65 -7.54 7.51
CA SER A 368 0.70 -8.52 6.93
C SER A 368 -0.82 -8.24 7.05
N ASN A 369 -1.25 -7.13 7.67
CA ASN A 369 -2.66 -6.69 7.64
C ASN A 369 -3.12 -6.11 6.29
N SER A 370 -2.22 -5.66 5.40
CA SER A 370 -2.63 -4.98 4.15
C SER A 370 -3.29 -5.89 3.12
N LEU A 371 -2.84 -7.14 2.99
CA LEU A 371 -3.50 -8.13 2.12
C LEU A 371 -4.88 -8.48 2.68
N LEU A 372 -4.96 -8.66 4.01
CA LEU A 372 -6.22 -8.95 4.70
C LEU A 372 -7.23 -7.80 4.54
N GLU A 373 -6.81 -6.54 4.73
CA GLU A 373 -7.64 -5.36 4.50
C GLU A 373 -8.19 -5.36 3.07
N GLY A 374 -7.32 -5.59 2.08
CA GLY A 374 -7.73 -5.65 0.68
C GLY A 374 -8.85 -6.67 0.46
N ALA A 375 -8.74 -7.87 1.02
CA ALA A 375 -9.75 -8.91 0.86
C ALA A 375 -11.04 -8.64 1.67
N VAL A 376 -10.93 -8.29 2.95
CA VAL A 376 -12.08 -8.03 3.84
C VAL A 376 -12.94 -6.89 3.30
N PHE A 377 -12.35 -5.74 2.99
CA PHE A 377 -13.15 -4.59 2.56
C PHE A 377 -13.65 -4.73 1.12
N ALA A 378 -12.97 -5.52 0.27
CA ALA A 378 -13.49 -5.89 -1.04
C ALA A 378 -14.80 -6.68 -0.93
N LYS A 379 -14.83 -7.74 -0.11
CA LYS A 379 -16.04 -8.54 0.11
C LYS A 379 -17.19 -7.69 0.65
N ARG A 380 -16.91 -6.90 1.69
CA ARG A 380 -17.90 -6.02 2.33
C ARG A 380 -18.45 -4.96 1.38
N ALA A 381 -17.60 -4.35 0.55
CA ALA A 381 -18.03 -3.36 -0.43
C ALA A 381 -18.95 -3.97 -1.49
N VAL A 382 -18.63 -5.17 -1.96
CA VAL A 382 -19.45 -5.89 -2.94
C VAL A 382 -20.79 -6.32 -2.35
N GLU A 383 -20.81 -6.88 -1.14
CA GLU A 383 -22.05 -7.25 -0.45
C GLU A 383 -22.97 -6.04 -0.25
N HIS A 384 -22.39 -4.91 0.20
CA HIS A 384 -23.13 -3.65 0.33
C HIS A 384 -23.69 -3.19 -1.02
N MET A 385 -22.85 -3.14 -2.06
CA MET A 385 -23.23 -2.68 -3.40
C MET A 385 -24.34 -3.55 -4.02
N LEU A 386 -24.28 -4.87 -3.86
CA LEU A 386 -25.28 -5.81 -4.39
C LEU A 386 -26.59 -5.81 -3.60
N GLY A 387 -26.55 -5.38 -2.33
CA GLY A 387 -27.74 -5.25 -1.48
C GLY A 387 -28.55 -3.97 -1.72
N LEU A 388 -28.10 -3.08 -2.60
CA LEU A 388 -28.80 -1.85 -2.97
C LEU A 388 -29.57 -2.04 -4.28
N ASP A 389 -30.80 -1.53 -4.33
CA ASP A 389 -31.53 -1.39 -5.58
C ASP A 389 -30.89 -0.29 -6.44
N SER A 390 -30.44 -0.63 -7.65
CA SER A 390 -29.85 0.35 -8.56
C SER A 390 -30.92 1.02 -9.43
N HIS A 391 -31.24 2.27 -9.11
CA HIS A 391 -32.04 3.13 -9.98
C HIS A 391 -31.19 4.28 -10.49
N ILE A 392 -30.53 4.06 -11.62
CA ILE A 392 -29.85 5.16 -12.31
C ILE A 392 -30.87 5.88 -13.16
N GLY A 393 -31.10 7.15 -12.82
CA GLY A 393 -31.88 8.06 -13.64
C GLY A 393 -31.19 8.39 -14.97
N LYS A 394 -31.47 9.58 -15.50
CA LYS A 394 -30.85 10.02 -16.76
C LYS A 394 -29.34 10.18 -16.58
N ILE A 395 -28.56 9.43 -17.35
CA ILE A 395 -27.10 9.55 -17.39
C ILE A 395 -26.74 10.86 -18.11
N PRO A 396 -26.01 11.78 -17.48
CA PRO A 396 -25.56 12.99 -18.14
C PRO A 396 -24.51 12.67 -19.20
N LYS A 397 -24.41 13.55 -20.21
CA LYS A 397 -23.42 13.40 -21.26
C LYS A 397 -22.13 14.08 -20.79
N PHE A 398 -21.07 13.30 -20.63
CA PHE A 398 -19.74 13.84 -20.42
C PHE A 398 -19.06 14.04 -21.77
N ASP A 399 -18.60 15.26 -22.03
CA ASP A 399 -17.89 15.56 -23.27
C ASP A 399 -16.54 14.83 -23.34
N LYS A 400 -16.18 14.45 -24.57
CA LYS A 400 -14.89 13.85 -24.86
C LYS A 400 -13.81 14.91 -24.66
N ASP A 401 -12.82 14.54 -23.86
CA ASP A 401 -11.78 15.45 -23.43
C ASP A 401 -10.58 15.37 -24.37
N TYR A 402 -10.71 16.02 -25.53
CA TYR A 402 -9.68 15.98 -26.59
C TYR A 402 -8.42 16.79 -26.23
N ASP A 403 -8.52 17.74 -25.30
CA ASP A 403 -7.45 18.69 -24.98
C ASP A 403 -6.62 18.30 -23.75
N ASN A 404 -6.95 17.15 -23.11
CA ASN A 404 -6.29 16.73 -21.88
C ASN A 404 -4.93 16.06 -22.17
N ILE A 405 -3.90 16.87 -22.39
CA ILE A 405 -2.53 16.40 -22.59
C ILE A 405 -2.02 15.71 -21.32
N LEU A 406 -1.87 14.38 -21.40
CA LEU A 406 -1.45 13.57 -20.25
C LEU A 406 0.01 13.80 -19.83
N HIS A 407 0.87 14.10 -20.81
CA HIS A 407 2.31 14.23 -20.64
C HIS A 407 2.85 15.46 -21.38
N LYS A 408 3.74 16.20 -20.74
CA LYS A 408 4.54 17.27 -21.35
C LYS A 408 6.04 17.02 -21.19
N ASP A 409 6.86 17.62 -22.04
CA ASP A 409 8.31 17.36 -22.10
C ASP A 409 9.04 17.63 -20.78
N ASN A 410 8.61 18.65 -20.04
CA ASN A 410 9.19 19.03 -18.76
C ASN A 410 8.74 18.15 -17.58
N ASP A 411 7.76 17.26 -17.75
CA ASP A 411 7.21 16.44 -16.67
C ASP A 411 8.28 15.56 -16.02
N LYS A 412 9.23 15.04 -16.80
CA LYS A 412 10.30 14.18 -16.28
C LYS A 412 11.19 14.92 -15.28
N LYS A 413 11.46 16.20 -15.54
CA LYS A 413 12.25 17.08 -14.65
C LYS A 413 11.51 17.32 -13.35
N TYR A 414 10.26 17.74 -13.42
CA TYR A 414 9.45 18.05 -12.24
C TYR A 414 9.06 16.81 -11.44
N LYS A 415 8.80 15.67 -12.10
CA LYS A 415 8.61 14.39 -11.42
C LYS A 415 9.82 14.01 -10.58
N ARG A 416 11.04 14.19 -11.11
CA ARG A 416 12.28 13.93 -10.33
C ARG A 416 12.39 14.88 -9.14
N LYS A 417 12.10 16.16 -9.35
CA LYS A 417 12.10 17.19 -8.28
C LYS A 417 11.09 16.87 -7.18
N LEU A 418 9.87 16.47 -7.54
CA LEU A 418 8.84 16.01 -6.62
C LEU A 418 9.30 14.82 -5.79
N ARG A 419 9.89 13.81 -6.44
CA ARG A 419 10.34 12.61 -5.75
C ARG A 419 11.42 12.88 -4.71
N LYS A 420 12.35 13.77 -5.07
CA LYS A 420 13.44 14.21 -4.21
C LYS A 420 12.90 14.98 -3.00
N ILE A 421 12.04 15.98 -3.20
CA ILE A 421 11.51 16.78 -2.08
C ILE A 421 10.62 15.95 -1.14
N MET A 422 9.82 15.01 -1.67
CA MET A 422 9.03 14.10 -0.83
C MET A 422 9.91 13.18 0.01
N TRP A 423 11.08 12.79 -0.52
CA TRP A 423 12.04 11.95 0.21
C TRP A 423 12.78 12.74 1.28
N GLU A 424 13.25 13.94 0.95
CA GLU A 424 14.09 14.77 1.83
C GLU A 424 13.28 15.46 2.95
N GLU A 425 12.10 16.00 2.64
CA GLU A 425 11.36 16.89 3.57
C GLU A 425 10.06 16.28 4.11
N VAL A 426 9.56 15.24 3.45
CA VAL A 426 8.29 14.57 3.78
C VAL A 426 8.54 13.08 4.08
N GLY A 427 9.76 12.80 4.56
CA GLY A 427 10.29 11.47 4.81
C GLY A 427 9.95 10.92 6.20
N ILE A 428 10.91 10.15 6.74
CA ILE A 428 10.85 9.47 8.05
C ILE A 428 10.84 10.48 9.20
N VAL A 429 11.75 11.45 9.11
CA VAL A 429 11.86 12.60 10.02
C VAL A 429 11.49 13.84 9.22
N ARG A 430 10.72 14.73 9.84
CA ARG A 430 10.21 15.97 9.22
C ARG A 430 10.55 17.14 10.11
N THR A 431 10.68 18.32 9.53
CA THR A 431 10.76 19.59 10.27
C THR A 431 9.67 20.52 9.78
N THR A 432 9.29 21.51 10.60
CA THR A 432 8.27 22.49 10.19
C THR A 432 8.77 23.31 9.00
N GLN A 433 10.05 23.69 9.01
CA GLN A 433 10.67 24.39 7.89
C GLN A 433 10.68 23.54 6.61
N GLY A 434 11.05 22.27 6.70
CA GLY A 434 11.09 21.34 5.57
C GLY A 434 9.72 21.14 4.93
N LEU A 435 8.67 20.97 5.75
CA LEU A 435 7.30 20.85 5.27
C LEU A 435 6.81 22.12 4.56
N HIS A 436 7.13 23.30 5.09
CA HIS A 436 6.81 24.57 4.42
C HIS A 436 7.57 24.73 3.09
N HIS A 437 8.84 24.35 3.05
CA HIS A 437 9.64 24.33 1.84
C HIS A 437 9.02 23.40 0.78
N ALA A 438 8.67 22.17 1.16
CA ALA A 438 8.00 21.21 0.29
C ALA A 438 6.67 21.76 -0.27
N ARG A 439 5.84 22.37 0.60
CA ARG A 439 4.56 22.99 0.20
C ARG A 439 4.76 24.06 -0.88
N ASN A 440 5.70 24.98 -0.66
CA ASN A 440 5.97 26.07 -1.60
C ASN A 440 6.50 25.53 -2.93
N LEU A 441 7.40 24.54 -2.90
CA LEU A 441 7.95 23.91 -4.09
C LEU A 441 6.88 23.18 -4.92
N ILE A 442 5.98 22.46 -4.25
CA ILE A 442 4.84 21.78 -4.88
C ILE A 442 3.90 22.80 -5.51
N TYR A 443 3.58 23.88 -4.78
CA TYR A 443 2.76 24.97 -5.30
C TYR A 443 3.37 25.61 -6.56
N ASP A 444 4.67 25.89 -6.55
CA ASP A 444 5.38 26.42 -7.71
C ASP A 444 5.34 25.47 -8.91
N MET A 445 5.47 24.17 -8.68
CA MET A 445 5.40 23.15 -9.74
C MET A 445 3.99 23.04 -10.35
N LYS A 446 2.93 23.17 -9.54
CA LYS A 446 1.53 23.16 -10.01
C LYS A 446 1.22 24.33 -10.94
N ASN A 447 1.95 25.44 -10.82
CA ASN A 447 1.79 26.63 -11.69
C ASN A 447 2.69 26.59 -12.93
N ARG A 448 3.38 25.48 -13.21
CA ARG A 448 4.16 25.28 -14.43
C ARG A 448 3.31 24.63 -15.51
N GLU A 449 3.76 24.76 -16.75
CA GLU A 449 3.12 24.07 -17.86
C GLU A 449 3.44 22.57 -17.81
N ILE A 450 2.62 21.77 -17.13
CA ILE A 450 2.83 20.32 -16.93
C ILE A 450 1.68 19.48 -17.48
N GLY A 451 1.91 18.19 -17.67
CA GLY A 451 0.89 17.23 -18.09
C GLY A 451 -0.07 16.85 -16.97
N ARG A 452 -1.27 16.38 -17.35
CA ARG A 452 -2.34 15.98 -16.43
C ARG A 452 -1.86 15.01 -15.35
N LEU A 453 -1.07 13.98 -15.68
CA LEU A 453 -0.66 12.99 -14.70
C LEU A 453 0.31 13.53 -13.65
N LEU A 454 1.18 14.47 -14.02
CA LEU A 454 2.04 15.13 -13.04
C LEU A 454 1.23 16.07 -12.15
N GLN A 455 0.25 16.79 -12.70
CA GLN A 455 -0.67 17.62 -11.92
C GLN A 455 -1.39 16.79 -10.84
N LEU A 456 -1.93 15.62 -11.21
CA LEU A 456 -2.59 14.71 -10.27
C LEU A 456 -1.66 14.26 -9.14
N ARG A 457 -0.40 13.94 -9.45
CA ARG A 457 0.61 13.59 -8.44
C ARG A 457 0.91 14.73 -7.49
N LEU A 458 1.01 15.95 -8.01
CA LEU A 458 1.23 17.15 -7.20
C LEU A 458 0.03 17.46 -6.31
N ASN A 459 -1.19 17.19 -6.76
CA ASN A 459 -2.39 17.30 -5.93
C ASN A 459 -2.32 16.34 -4.73
N THR A 460 -1.96 15.08 -4.96
CA THR A 460 -1.78 14.11 -3.86
C THR A 460 -0.65 14.51 -2.91
N ALA A 461 0.50 14.94 -3.46
CA ALA A 461 1.63 15.38 -2.65
C ALA A 461 1.28 16.61 -1.79
N SER A 462 0.53 17.57 -2.33
CA SER A 462 0.00 18.72 -1.57
C SER A 462 -0.83 18.23 -0.39
N ALA A 463 -1.76 17.30 -0.61
CA ALA A 463 -2.60 16.76 0.46
C ALA A 463 -1.79 16.06 1.57
N ILE A 464 -0.69 15.37 1.22
CA ILE A 464 0.23 14.77 2.21
C ILE A 464 0.92 15.86 3.04
N VAL A 465 1.47 16.89 2.38
CA VAL A 465 2.20 17.97 3.06
C VAL A 465 1.26 18.81 3.92
N ASP A 466 0.08 19.14 3.42
CA ASP A 466 -0.92 19.93 4.15
C ASP A 466 -1.41 19.17 5.39
N ALA A 467 -1.64 17.86 5.28
CA ALA A 467 -1.99 17.02 6.42
C ALA A 467 -0.84 16.93 7.44
N ALA A 468 0.41 16.84 6.97
CA ALA A 468 1.58 16.82 7.84
C ALA A 468 1.79 18.15 8.58
N LEU A 469 1.54 19.29 7.93
CA LEU A 469 1.61 20.62 8.56
C LEU A 469 0.47 20.87 9.56
N ALA A 470 -0.69 20.29 9.31
CA ALA A 470 -1.86 20.42 10.17
C ALA A 470 -1.68 19.67 11.50
N ARG A 471 -0.98 18.53 11.49
CA ARG A 471 -0.66 17.76 12.69
C ARG A 471 0.48 18.41 13.47
N LYS A 472 0.25 18.68 14.76
CA LYS A 472 1.21 19.34 15.65
C LYS A 472 1.98 18.40 16.57
N GLU A 473 1.63 17.12 16.55
CA GLU A 473 2.19 16.10 17.44
C GLU A 473 2.72 14.93 16.63
N SER A 474 3.91 14.45 17.01
CA SER A 474 4.47 13.20 16.48
C SER A 474 3.62 12.01 16.90
N LEU A 475 3.21 11.19 15.94
CA LEU A 475 2.37 10.02 16.15
C LEU A 475 2.66 8.95 15.07
N GLY A 476 3.04 7.74 15.50
CA GLY A 476 3.35 6.63 14.60
C GLY A 476 4.35 7.01 13.50
N THR A 477 3.95 6.89 12.22
CA THR A 477 4.83 7.22 11.08
C THR A 477 4.93 8.71 10.77
N HIS A 478 4.20 9.57 11.48
CA HIS A 478 4.38 11.02 11.41
C HIS A 478 5.28 11.46 12.56
N TYR A 479 6.51 11.87 12.26
CA TYR A 479 7.44 12.36 13.25
C TYR A 479 7.99 13.70 12.80
N VAL A 480 7.81 14.71 13.66
CA VAL A 480 8.33 16.06 13.49
C VAL A 480 9.38 16.28 14.56
N GLU A 481 10.61 16.55 14.10
CA GLU A 481 11.71 17.00 14.94
C GLU A 481 11.47 18.48 15.27
N ASN A 482 11.53 18.83 16.56
CA ASN A 482 11.36 20.22 16.99
C ASN A 482 12.64 20.99 16.66
N ASP A 483 12.51 22.08 15.89
CA ASP A 483 13.63 22.96 15.50
C ASP A 483 14.14 23.84 16.67
N ASP A 484 13.67 23.63 17.92
CA ASP A 484 13.99 24.45 19.11
C ASP A 484 15.30 24.07 19.82
N GLN A 485 16.27 23.49 19.09
CA GLN A 485 17.65 23.34 19.58
C GLN A 485 18.58 24.06 18.61
N ASP A 486 18.58 25.40 18.65
CA ASP A 486 19.72 26.30 18.37
C ASP A 486 19.22 27.75 18.20
N ILE A 487 18.76 28.39 19.29
CA ILE A 487 18.72 29.86 19.43
C ILE A 487 19.42 30.26 20.72
#